data_AF-A0A962H5Z0-F1
#
_entry.id   AF-A0A962H5Z0-F1
#
_cell.length_a   1.000
_cell.length_b   1.000
_cell.length_c   1.000
_cell.angle_alpha   90.00
_cell.angle_beta   90.00
_cell.angle_gamma   90.00
#
_symmetry.space_group_name_H-M   'P 1'
#
loop_
_entity.id
_entity.type
_entity.pdbx_description
1 polymer ?
#
loop_
_entity_poly.entity_id
_entity_poly.type
_entity_poly.pdbx_seq_one_letter_code
_entity_poly.pdbx_strand_id
1 'polypeptide(L)'
;MTAGIKEFEFRVGSNWSAAVCWALAEYPRSRADLVRCLSSDDPEVRSAAVAALNEADDASAHDEVLALIEDSNHEVQCEVLEYLKDMGRPSDAAQIFAFLERGQHLFVASLALRSVIDDCGPTVDEEESAIEQAHFIRQWRGFLESRGLLAQQIGQVGLPGSSSR
;
A
#
# COMPACT_ATOMS: atom_id res chain seq x y z
N MET A 1 -16.88 0.07 -21.78
CA MET A 1 -15.78 1.06 -21.78
C MET A 1 -16.32 2.40 -22.24
N THR A 2 -16.27 3.41 -21.38
CA THR A 2 -16.77 4.77 -21.65
C THR A 2 -15.73 5.54 -22.50
N ALA A 3 -16.13 6.68 -23.07
CA ALA A 3 -15.18 7.57 -23.75
C ALA A 3 -14.10 8.12 -22.79
N GLY A 4 -14.45 8.34 -21.51
CA GLY A 4 -13.53 8.81 -20.48
C GLY A 4 -12.40 7.82 -20.19
N ILE A 5 -12.71 6.52 -20.08
CA ILE A 5 -11.69 5.47 -19.86
C ILE A 5 -10.68 5.44 -21.03
N LYS A 6 -11.17 5.44 -22.28
CA LYS A 6 -10.27 5.40 -23.45
C LYS A 6 -9.38 6.63 -23.55
N GLU A 7 -9.92 7.80 -23.21
CA GLU A 7 -9.15 9.04 -23.20
C GLU A 7 -8.09 9.02 -22.10
N PHE A 8 -8.42 8.50 -20.92
CA PHE A 8 -7.47 8.32 -19.83
C PHE A 8 -6.35 7.35 -20.22
N GLU A 9 -6.68 6.15 -20.70
CA GLU A 9 -5.72 5.14 -21.18
C GLU A 9 -4.79 5.71 -22.26
N PHE A 10 -5.34 6.44 -23.23
CA PHE A 10 -4.56 7.09 -24.29
C PHE A 10 -3.57 8.12 -23.73
N ARG A 11 -3.99 8.91 -22.74
CA ARG A 11 -3.14 9.91 -22.09
C ARG A 11 -2.05 9.25 -21.27
N VAL A 12 -2.35 8.18 -20.53
CA VAL A 12 -1.37 7.44 -19.73
C VAL A 12 -0.23 6.97 -20.62
N GLY A 13 -0.55 6.27 -21.73
CA GLY A 13 0.48 5.76 -22.65
C GLY A 13 1.27 6.86 -23.40
N SER A 14 0.83 8.11 -23.34
CA SER A 14 1.58 9.25 -23.88
C SER A 14 2.42 9.96 -22.80
N ASN A 15 1.82 10.24 -21.65
CA ASN A 15 2.41 10.94 -20.51
C ASN A 15 1.54 10.72 -19.26
N TRP A 16 2.06 9.91 -18.34
CA TRP A 16 1.44 9.58 -17.06
C TRP A 16 0.98 10.81 -16.27
N SER A 17 1.86 11.81 -16.07
CA SER A 17 1.53 13.02 -15.30
C SER A 17 0.44 13.85 -15.96
N ALA A 18 0.44 13.92 -17.31
CA ALA A 18 -0.61 14.62 -18.04
C ALA A 18 -1.97 13.90 -17.93
N ALA A 19 -1.97 12.57 -17.80
CA ALA A 19 -3.18 11.79 -17.58
C ALA A 19 -3.78 12.06 -16.20
N VAL A 20 -2.94 12.06 -15.15
CA VAL A 20 -3.34 12.38 -13.77
C VAL A 20 -3.90 13.81 -13.69
N CYS A 21 -3.17 14.81 -14.20
CA CYS A 21 -3.64 16.20 -14.25
C CYS A 21 -4.98 16.35 -14.98
N TRP A 22 -5.17 15.63 -16.10
CA TRP A 22 -6.43 15.65 -16.83
C TRP A 22 -7.57 15.01 -16.03
N ALA A 23 -7.32 13.87 -15.38
CA ALA A 23 -8.30 13.19 -14.56
C ALA A 23 -8.78 14.05 -13.39
N LEU A 24 -7.87 14.79 -12.75
CA LEU A 24 -8.15 15.76 -11.69
C LEU A 24 -8.97 16.94 -12.20
N ALA A 25 -8.64 17.47 -13.39
CA ALA A 25 -9.41 18.56 -14.00
C ALA A 25 -10.86 18.16 -14.31
N GLU A 26 -11.09 16.88 -14.64
CA GLU A 26 -12.43 16.31 -14.88
C GLU A 26 -13.09 15.75 -13.61
N TYR A 27 -12.42 15.80 -12.47
CA TYR A 27 -12.96 15.33 -11.21
C TYR A 27 -14.08 16.27 -10.71
N PRO A 28 -15.22 15.77 -10.18
CA PRO A 28 -15.52 14.39 -9.79
C PRO A 28 -16.18 13.54 -10.90
N ARG A 29 -16.31 14.03 -12.14
CA ARG A 29 -16.97 13.27 -13.23
C ARG A 29 -16.16 12.05 -13.66
N SER A 30 -14.83 12.17 -13.64
CA SER A 30 -13.88 11.09 -13.96
C SER A 30 -13.85 9.97 -12.90
N ARG A 31 -14.34 10.20 -11.67
CA ARG A 31 -14.24 9.26 -10.54
C ARG A 31 -14.65 7.83 -10.90
N ALA A 32 -15.85 7.64 -11.45
CA ALA A 32 -16.37 6.30 -11.75
C ALA A 32 -15.55 5.58 -12.84
N ASP A 33 -14.87 6.33 -13.70
CA ASP A 33 -13.98 5.79 -14.71
C ASP A 33 -12.61 5.46 -14.11
N LEU A 34 -12.07 6.31 -13.21
CA LEU A 34 -10.84 6.01 -12.46
C LEU A 34 -10.96 4.73 -11.63
N VAL A 35 -12.06 4.55 -10.90
CA VAL A 35 -12.30 3.30 -10.14
C VAL A 35 -12.32 2.06 -11.05
N ARG A 36 -12.81 2.19 -12.29
CA ARG A 36 -12.74 1.07 -13.25
C ARG A 36 -11.33 0.84 -13.78
N CYS A 37 -10.55 1.91 -13.97
CA CYS A 37 -9.16 1.83 -14.41
C CYS A 37 -8.25 1.11 -13.40
N LEU A 38 -8.63 1.03 -12.12
CA LEU A 38 -7.95 0.20 -11.12
C LEU A 38 -7.93 -1.29 -11.49
N SER A 39 -8.83 -1.75 -12.35
CA SER A 39 -8.86 -3.14 -12.87
C SER A 39 -8.36 -3.24 -14.32
N SER A 40 -7.64 -2.23 -14.81
CA SER A 40 -7.05 -2.27 -16.16
C SER A 40 -6.01 -3.39 -16.28
N ASP A 41 -5.92 -4.00 -17.47
CA ASP A 41 -4.83 -4.94 -17.79
C ASP A 41 -3.46 -4.24 -17.85
N ASP A 42 -3.46 -2.93 -18.14
CA ASP A 42 -2.25 -2.11 -18.22
C ASP A 42 -1.84 -1.57 -16.84
N PRO A 43 -0.66 -1.95 -16.31
CA PRO A 43 -0.20 -1.47 -15.01
C PRO A 43 0.02 0.04 -14.94
N GLU A 44 0.41 0.71 -16.04
CA GLU A 44 0.58 2.17 -16.04
C GLU A 44 -0.77 2.87 -15.85
N VAL A 45 -1.84 2.29 -16.41
CA VAL A 45 -3.21 2.81 -16.24
C VAL A 45 -3.68 2.59 -14.81
N ARG A 46 -3.36 1.43 -14.19
CA ARG A 46 -3.67 1.18 -12.78
C ARG A 46 -2.94 2.15 -11.86
N SER A 47 -1.63 2.35 -12.04
CA SER A 47 -0.83 3.26 -11.22
C SER A 47 -1.32 4.71 -11.35
N ALA A 48 -1.59 5.17 -12.58
CA ALA A 48 -2.14 6.50 -12.82
C ALA A 48 -3.52 6.70 -12.18
N ALA A 49 -4.36 5.66 -12.17
CA ALA A 49 -5.67 5.73 -11.54
C ALA A 49 -5.56 5.84 -10.02
N VAL A 50 -4.64 5.10 -9.39
CA VAL A 50 -4.36 5.23 -7.94
C VAL A 50 -3.86 6.64 -7.61
N ALA A 51 -2.87 7.15 -8.36
CA ALA A 51 -2.33 8.50 -8.14
C ALA A 51 -3.39 9.59 -8.30
N ALA A 52 -4.23 9.51 -9.35
CA ALA A 52 -5.30 10.48 -9.56
C ALA A 52 -6.37 10.44 -8.45
N LEU A 53 -6.68 9.26 -7.89
CA LEU A 53 -7.56 9.15 -6.74
C LEU A 53 -6.89 9.69 -5.46
N ASN A 54 -5.57 9.50 -5.34
CA ASN A 54 -4.79 10.05 -4.22
C ASN A 54 -4.81 11.58 -4.23
N GLU A 55 -4.41 12.19 -5.35
CA GLU A 55 -4.37 13.65 -5.51
C GLU A 55 -5.76 14.31 -5.45
N ALA A 56 -6.83 13.56 -5.70
CA ALA A 56 -8.21 14.02 -5.56
C ALA A 56 -8.71 14.01 -4.10
N ASP A 57 -7.91 13.52 -3.14
CA ASP A 57 -8.32 13.22 -1.76
C ASP A 57 -9.58 12.32 -1.71
N ASP A 58 -9.74 11.41 -2.69
CA ASP A 58 -10.93 10.54 -2.78
C ASP A 58 -10.71 9.19 -2.08
N ALA A 59 -10.99 9.16 -0.78
CA ALA A 59 -10.97 7.93 0.01
C ALA A 59 -12.18 6.99 -0.24
N SER A 60 -13.08 7.29 -1.19
CA SER A 60 -14.28 6.47 -1.42
C SER A 60 -14.02 5.18 -2.21
N ALA A 61 -12.86 5.06 -2.84
CA ALA A 61 -12.39 3.87 -3.54
C ALA A 61 -11.28 3.13 -2.76
N HIS A 62 -11.21 3.36 -1.44
CA HIS A 62 -10.13 2.90 -0.59
C HIS A 62 -9.96 1.38 -0.61
N ASP A 63 -11.06 0.61 -0.58
CA ASP A 63 -11.00 -0.86 -0.59
C ASP A 63 -10.53 -1.37 -1.96
N GLU A 64 -10.93 -0.72 -3.05
CA GLU A 64 -10.45 -1.03 -4.40
C GLU A 64 -8.96 -0.71 -4.59
N VAL A 65 -8.48 0.39 -4.03
CA VAL A 65 -7.05 0.75 -4.05
C VAL A 65 -6.24 -0.21 -3.16
N LEU A 66 -6.73 -0.52 -1.95
CA LEU A 66 -6.05 -1.43 -1.02
C LEU A 66 -5.87 -2.83 -1.62
N ALA A 67 -6.83 -3.31 -2.43
CA ALA A 67 -6.70 -4.59 -3.13
C ALA A 67 -5.49 -4.67 -4.08
N LEU A 68 -4.99 -3.52 -4.56
CA LEU A 68 -3.81 -3.43 -5.43
C LEU A 68 -2.49 -3.47 -4.66
N ILE A 69 -2.49 -3.55 -3.32
CA ILE A 69 -1.24 -3.70 -2.55
C ILE A 69 -0.50 -5.01 -2.88
N GLU A 70 -1.22 -6.03 -3.38
CA GLU A 70 -0.66 -7.31 -3.86
C GLU A 70 -0.55 -7.34 -5.40
N ASP A 71 -0.60 -6.18 -6.07
CA ASP A 71 -0.44 -6.12 -7.54
C ASP A 71 0.92 -6.68 -7.96
N SER A 72 0.97 -7.34 -9.11
CA SER A 72 2.20 -7.89 -9.68
C SER A 72 3.22 -6.83 -10.13
N ASN A 73 2.79 -5.59 -10.35
CA ASN A 73 3.62 -4.51 -10.84
C ASN A 73 4.09 -3.61 -9.68
N HIS A 74 5.41 -3.44 -9.58
CA HIS A 74 6.06 -2.67 -8.52
C HIS A 74 5.66 -1.19 -8.50
N GLU A 75 5.40 -0.58 -9.66
CA GLU A 75 4.97 0.83 -9.73
C GLU A 75 3.55 1.00 -9.17
N VAL A 76 2.67 0.04 -9.46
CA VAL A 76 1.31 0.04 -8.88
C VAL A 76 1.39 -0.13 -7.36
N GLN A 77 2.24 -1.03 -6.86
CA GLN A 77 2.46 -1.20 -5.42
C GLN A 77 2.98 0.08 -4.75
N CYS A 78 3.95 0.77 -5.37
CA CYS A 78 4.43 2.08 -4.91
C CYS A 78 3.28 3.08 -4.76
N GLU A 79 2.47 3.28 -5.80
CA GLU A 79 1.36 4.23 -5.78
C GLU A 79 0.32 3.88 -4.72
N VAL A 80 0.05 2.59 -4.49
CA VAL A 80 -0.84 2.14 -3.41
C VAL A 80 -0.26 2.48 -2.05
N LEU A 81 1.04 2.29 -1.83
CA LEU A 81 1.69 2.64 -0.56
C LEU A 81 1.75 4.15 -0.34
N GLU A 82 1.95 4.95 -1.39
CA GLU A 82 1.86 6.41 -1.33
C GLU A 82 0.43 6.86 -0.97
N TYR A 83 -0.58 6.27 -1.60
CA TYR A 83 -1.99 6.47 -1.24
C TYR A 83 -2.27 6.10 0.23
N LEU A 84 -1.76 4.96 0.72
CA LEU A 84 -1.94 4.55 2.11
C LEU A 84 -1.15 5.41 3.10
N LYS A 85 -0.05 6.02 2.67
CA LYS A 85 0.66 7.02 3.48
C LYS A 85 -0.19 8.28 3.64
N ASP A 86 -0.89 8.73 2.60
CA ASP A 86 -1.68 9.97 2.67
C ASP A 86 -3.09 9.75 3.26
N MET A 87 -3.73 8.63 2.94
CA MET A 87 -5.14 8.33 3.25
C MET A 87 -5.37 7.01 4.00
N GLY A 88 -4.31 6.33 4.42
CA GLY A 88 -4.42 5.06 5.13
C GLY A 88 -5.12 5.18 6.48
N ARG A 89 -5.67 4.06 6.92
CA ARG A 89 -6.38 3.89 8.18
C ARG A 89 -5.59 2.96 9.09
N PRO A 90 -5.75 3.06 10.43
CA PRO A 90 -5.11 2.12 11.35
C PRO A 90 -5.44 0.64 11.05
N SER A 91 -6.61 0.36 10.44
CA SER A 91 -7.00 -0.99 10.01
C SER A 91 -6.09 -1.60 8.94
N ASP A 92 -5.39 -0.77 8.18
CA ASP A 92 -4.60 -1.20 7.01
C ASP A 92 -3.20 -1.63 7.43
N ALA A 93 -2.79 -1.26 8.66
CA ALA A 93 -1.47 -1.51 9.21
C ALA A 93 -1.05 -2.98 9.12
N ALA A 94 -1.98 -3.92 9.30
CA ALA A 94 -1.70 -5.34 9.17
C ALA A 94 -1.28 -5.74 7.74
N GLN A 95 -1.95 -5.18 6.73
CA GLN A 95 -1.68 -5.47 5.32
C GLN A 95 -0.38 -4.81 4.87
N ILE A 96 -0.17 -3.54 5.24
CA ILE A 96 1.08 -2.81 4.94
C ILE A 96 2.27 -3.51 5.63
N PHE A 97 2.11 -3.98 6.85
CA PHE A 97 3.17 -4.73 7.55
C PHE A 97 3.46 -6.08 6.90
N ALA A 98 2.44 -6.83 6.48
CA ALA A 98 2.65 -8.08 5.75
C ALA A 98 3.45 -7.84 4.44
N PHE A 99 3.20 -6.72 3.78
CA PHE A 99 3.96 -6.28 2.60
C PHE A 99 5.42 -5.97 2.94
N LEU A 100 5.65 -5.16 4.00
CA LEU A 100 6.99 -4.82 4.51
C LEU A 100 7.79 -6.08 4.90
N GLU A 101 7.15 -7.05 5.56
CA GLU A 101 7.80 -8.30 6.01
C GLU A 101 8.34 -9.15 4.84
N ARG A 102 7.73 -9.04 3.65
CA ARG A 102 8.21 -9.72 2.44
C ARG A 102 9.42 -9.03 1.80
N GLY A 103 9.88 -7.91 2.35
CA GLY A 103 11.04 -7.17 1.86
C GLY A 103 10.75 -6.31 0.62
N GLN A 104 9.50 -5.92 0.39
CA GLN A 104 9.08 -5.12 -0.76
C GLN A 104 8.87 -3.65 -0.35
N HIS A 105 9.34 -2.72 -1.19
CA HIS A 105 9.23 -1.26 -1.00
C HIS A 105 9.44 -0.81 0.46
N LEU A 106 10.54 -1.29 1.07
CA LEU A 106 10.79 -1.20 2.51
C LEU A 106 10.59 0.21 3.06
N PHE A 107 11.13 1.19 2.34
CA PHE A 107 11.07 2.59 2.74
C PHE A 107 9.62 3.11 2.72
N VAL A 108 8.94 3.02 1.58
CA VAL A 108 7.57 3.55 1.40
C VAL A 108 6.58 2.80 2.30
N ALA A 109 6.68 1.48 2.42
CA ALA A 109 5.84 0.70 3.32
C ALA A 109 6.03 1.09 4.79
N SER A 110 7.27 1.36 5.22
CA SER A 110 7.54 1.85 6.58
C SER A 110 6.98 3.26 6.81
N LEU A 111 6.99 4.14 5.80
CA LEU A 111 6.38 5.47 5.88
C LEU A 111 4.84 5.38 5.94
N ALA A 112 4.24 4.52 5.14
CA ALA A 112 2.80 4.29 5.17
C ALA A 112 2.38 3.76 6.55
N LEU A 113 3.12 2.80 7.11
CA LEU A 113 2.89 2.33 8.48
C LEU A 113 2.98 3.45 9.51
N ARG A 114 4.02 4.31 9.44
CA ARG A 114 4.16 5.47 10.34
C ARG A 114 2.93 6.38 10.26
N SER A 115 2.48 6.71 9.06
CA SER A 115 1.32 7.58 8.88
C SER A 115 0.07 7.01 9.53
N VAL A 116 -0.21 5.72 9.34
CA VAL A 116 -1.42 5.10 9.90
C VAL A 116 -1.35 4.79 11.39
N ILE A 117 -0.16 4.87 12.02
CA ILE A 117 0.03 4.60 13.45
C ILE A 117 0.62 5.77 14.26
N ASP A 118 0.25 7.01 13.91
CA ASP A 118 0.64 8.24 14.63
C ASP A 118 2.16 8.46 14.71
N ASP A 119 2.85 8.24 13.60
CA ASP A 119 4.27 8.48 13.40
C ASP A 119 5.23 7.70 14.32
N CYS A 120 4.76 6.57 14.86
CA CYS A 120 5.56 5.71 15.71
C CYS A 120 6.19 4.58 14.90
N GLY A 121 7.51 4.48 14.90
CA GLY A 121 8.25 3.34 14.33
C GLY A 121 9.46 3.74 13.48
N PRO A 122 10.35 2.79 13.16
CA PRO A 122 11.54 3.06 12.36
C PRO A 122 11.20 3.17 10.86
N THR A 123 11.93 4.01 10.12
CA THR A 123 12.01 3.86 8.65
C THR A 123 12.94 2.70 8.33
N VAL A 124 12.63 1.98 7.26
CA VAL A 124 13.47 0.88 6.78
C VAL A 124 14.10 1.31 5.46
N ASP A 125 15.31 1.83 5.52
CA ASP A 125 16.05 2.24 4.33
C ASP A 125 16.60 1.01 3.59
N GLU A 126 16.61 1.07 2.26
CA GLU A 126 17.09 -0.05 1.41
C GLU A 126 18.61 -0.26 1.50
N GLU A 127 19.35 0.77 1.92
CA GLU A 127 20.80 0.74 2.10
C GLU A 127 21.25 -0.01 3.37
N GLU A 128 20.32 -0.25 4.29
CA GLU A 128 20.56 -0.97 5.54
C GLU A 128 20.87 -2.45 5.29
N SER A 129 21.71 -3.05 6.12
CA SER A 129 21.98 -4.48 6.00
C SER A 129 20.71 -5.30 6.26
N ALA A 130 20.64 -6.52 5.71
CA ALA A 130 19.50 -7.42 5.96
C ALA A 130 19.26 -7.69 7.47
N ILE A 131 20.31 -7.59 8.30
CA ILE A 131 20.23 -7.73 9.75
C ILE A 131 19.51 -6.52 10.38
N GLU A 132 19.84 -5.31 9.92
CA GLU A 132 19.21 -4.05 10.35
C GLU A 132 17.76 -3.98 9.87
N GLN A 133 17.50 -4.30 8.60
CA GLN A 133 16.14 -4.40 8.06
C GLN A 133 15.28 -5.37 8.88
N ALA A 134 15.79 -6.57 9.17
CA ALA A 134 15.10 -7.54 10.01
C ALA A 134 14.90 -7.05 11.46
N HIS A 135 15.80 -6.22 11.97
CA HIS A 135 15.64 -5.59 13.28
C HIS A 135 14.48 -4.59 13.27
N PHE A 136 14.40 -3.72 12.27
CA PHE A 136 13.30 -2.76 12.14
C PHE A 136 11.95 -3.44 11.90
N ILE A 137 11.89 -4.48 11.08
CA ILE A 137 10.66 -5.28 10.87
C ILE A 137 10.19 -5.91 12.20
N ARG A 138 11.11 -6.42 13.04
CA ARG A 138 10.75 -6.92 14.38
C ARG A 138 10.22 -5.82 15.30
N GLN A 139 10.78 -4.61 15.24
CA GLN A 139 10.27 -3.47 16.00
C GLN A 139 8.84 -3.12 15.57
N TRP A 140 8.59 -3.04 14.26
CA TRP A 140 7.25 -2.81 13.70
C TRP A 140 6.23 -3.84 14.19
N ARG A 141 6.59 -5.13 14.15
CA ARG A 141 5.74 -6.20 14.70
C ARG A 141 5.35 -5.92 16.14
N GLY A 142 6.32 -5.63 17.01
CA GLY A 142 6.07 -5.35 18.42
C GLY A 142 5.16 -4.14 18.63
N PHE A 143 5.35 -3.06 17.86
CA PHE A 143 4.46 -1.88 17.92
C PHE A 143 3.02 -2.24 17.56
N LEU A 144 2.81 -2.95 16.45
CA LEU A 144 1.48 -3.31 15.98
C LEU A 144 0.77 -4.32 16.91
N GLU A 145 1.52 -5.29 17.47
CA GLU A 145 0.99 -6.22 18.47
C GLU A 145 0.59 -5.50 19.76
N SER A 146 1.39 -4.52 20.23
CA SER A 146 1.08 -3.74 21.43
C SER A 146 -0.21 -2.91 21.30
N ARG A 147 -0.56 -2.55 20.06
CA ARG A 147 -1.76 -1.77 19.71
C ARG A 147 -2.95 -2.66 19.30
N GLY A 148 -2.76 -3.98 19.27
CA GLY A 148 -3.79 -4.94 18.83
C GLY A 148 -4.09 -4.88 17.33
N LEU A 149 -3.21 -4.27 16.54
CA LEU A 149 -3.33 -4.16 15.07
C LEU A 149 -2.76 -5.39 14.35
N LEU A 150 -1.94 -6.18 15.05
CA LEU A 150 -1.55 -7.53 14.64
C LEU A 150 -1.98 -8.52 15.72
N ALA A 151 -2.37 -9.72 15.29
CA ALA A 151 -2.58 -10.83 16.21
C ALA A 151 -1.25 -11.15 16.89
N GLN A 152 -1.23 -11.17 18.23
CA GLN A 152 -0.04 -11.60 18.96
C GLN A 152 0.32 -13.01 18.52
N GLN A 153 1.57 -13.23 18.12
CA GLN A 153 2.11 -14.59 18.09
C GLN A 153 2.26 -15.09 19.52
N ILE A 154 1.15 -15.47 20.15
CA ILE A 154 1.20 -16.23 21.41
C ILE A 154 1.91 -17.54 21.07
N GLY A 155 3.13 -17.68 21.59
CA GLY A 155 4.07 -18.70 21.19
C GLY A 155 3.46 -20.10 21.15
N GLN A 156 3.75 -20.84 20.08
CA GLN A 156 3.86 -22.29 20.20
C GLN A 156 5.08 -22.62 21.07
N VAL A 157 4.98 -22.39 22.38
CA VAL A 157 5.81 -23.12 23.35
C VAL A 157 4.94 -24.27 23.86
N GLY A 158 4.70 -25.23 22.97
CA GLY A 158 4.26 -26.56 23.36
C GLY A 158 5.45 -27.32 23.92
N LEU A 159 5.80 -27.09 25.18
CA LEU A 159 6.44 -28.13 25.99
C LEU A 159 5.35 -28.76 26.85
N PRO A 160 5.07 -30.06 26.63
CA PRO A 160 5.20 -30.97 27.76
C PRO A 160 5.80 -32.33 27.34
N GLY A 161 6.71 -32.85 28.16
CA GLY A 161 7.08 -34.26 28.09
C GLY A 161 8.56 -34.58 28.26
N SER A 162 9.22 -34.03 29.27
CA SER A 162 10.26 -34.81 29.96
C SER A 162 9.60 -36.05 30.57
N SER A 163 9.43 -37.11 29.78
CA SER A 163 9.20 -38.45 30.31
C SER A 163 10.56 -39.11 30.51
N SER A 164 11.11 -38.87 31.69
CA SER A 164 12.05 -39.78 32.31
C SER A 164 11.29 -41.05 32.71
N ARG A 165 11.56 -42.17 32.04
CA ARG A 165 11.67 -43.51 32.66
C ARG A 165 12.17 -44.53 31.66
#